data_AF-A0A928TTM3-F1
#
_entry.id   AF-A0A928TTM3-F1
#
_cell.length_a   1.000
_cell.length_b   1.000
_cell.length_c   1.000
_cell.angle_alpha   90.00
_cell.angle_beta   90.00
_cell.angle_gamma   90.00
#
_symmetry.space_group_name_H-M   'P 1'
#
loop_
_entity.id
_entity.type
_entity.pdbx_description
1 polymer ?
#
loop_
_entity_poly.entity_id
_entity_poly.type
_entity_poly.pdbx_seq_one_letter_code
_entity_poly.pdbx_strand_id
1 'polypeptide(L)'
;MKPTLRRILIALAILTILAIGVVFFIVKNDVKSPGKDTGEERPVLGAFESASPSFGDAATTAPSEPTDPLPWDVTWMRARKVGFTPPAGYWVYESELRGEFSLVPGSPPAPGSPDPADEVQHTRVASMIPVMRDAVSFPTWERFRLTMAQFQCASGTTDEDLVICLDKPKNAIAGKTQADLPYEKFSLEAVRKIDQAPRGLRTFVMVRLGEANDSGVLISVLDETAGAAPALQLAKSMRIQESPSAP
;
A
#
# COMPACT_ATOMS: atom_id res chain seq x y z
N MET A 1 10.70 -61.61 -1.91
CA MET A 1 9.67 -61.15 -0.93
C MET A 1 8.32 -61.09 -1.64
N LYS A 2 7.26 -61.70 -1.07
CA LYS A 2 5.93 -61.76 -1.70
C LYS A 2 5.40 -60.32 -1.94
N PRO A 3 4.80 -60.02 -3.11
CA PRO A 3 4.36 -58.67 -3.49
C PRO A 3 3.36 -58.03 -2.52
N THR A 4 2.70 -58.83 -1.68
CA THR A 4 1.83 -58.40 -0.59
C THR A 4 2.56 -57.75 0.57
N LEU A 5 3.77 -58.20 0.93
CA LEU A 5 4.53 -57.64 2.06
C LEU A 5 5.03 -56.21 1.77
N ARG A 6 5.40 -55.95 0.51
CA ARG A 6 5.88 -54.63 0.07
C ARG A 6 4.76 -53.58 0.07
N ARG A 7 3.52 -53.97 -0.25
CA ARG A 7 2.35 -53.08 -0.18
C ARG A 7 1.95 -52.75 1.26
N ILE A 8 2.05 -53.72 2.17
CA ILE A 8 1.78 -53.51 3.60
C ILE A 8 2.81 -52.53 4.19
N LEU A 9 4.10 -52.68 3.84
CA LEU A 9 5.14 -51.76 4.32
C LEU A 9 4.96 -50.32 3.81
N ILE A 10 4.53 -50.15 2.56
CA ILE A 10 4.25 -48.81 2.00
C ILE A 10 3.03 -48.19 2.69
N ALA A 11 1.96 -48.96 2.90
CA ALA A 11 0.79 -48.48 3.61
C ALA A 11 1.12 -48.07 5.05
N LEU A 12 1.95 -48.85 5.76
CA LEU A 12 2.41 -48.53 7.11
C LEU A 12 3.22 -47.23 7.14
N ALA A 13 4.11 -47.01 6.16
CA ALA A 13 4.95 -45.82 6.07
C ALA A 13 4.14 -44.55 5.81
N ILE A 14 3.09 -44.63 4.99
CA ILE A 14 2.19 -43.49 4.73
C ILE A 14 1.39 -43.16 6.00
N LEU A 15 0.92 -44.20 6.71
CA LEU A 15 0.12 -44.03 7.93
C LEU A 15 0.94 -43.42 9.08
N THR A 16 2.22 -43.77 9.21
CA THR A 16 3.10 -43.16 10.21
C THR A 16 3.44 -41.70 9.89
N ILE A 17 3.66 -41.36 8.62
CA ILE A 17 3.90 -39.95 8.21
C ILE A 17 2.66 -39.08 8.50
N LEU A 18 1.46 -39.59 8.17
CA LEU A 18 0.20 -38.91 8.49
C LEU A 18 -0.02 -38.75 9.99
N ALA A 19 0.26 -39.79 10.79
CA ALA A 19 0.12 -39.73 12.24
C ALA A 19 1.06 -38.69 12.88
N ILE A 20 2.32 -38.60 12.41
CA ILE A 20 3.28 -37.61 12.90
C ILE A 20 2.82 -36.19 12.55
N GLY A 21 2.32 -35.96 11.33
CA GLY A 21 1.80 -34.66 10.91
C GLY A 21 0.59 -34.19 11.73
N VAL A 22 -0.34 -35.10 12.03
CA VAL A 22 -1.54 -34.80 12.83
C VAL A 22 -1.18 -34.54 14.30
N VAL A 23 -0.28 -35.33 14.89
CA VAL A 23 0.17 -35.11 16.28
C VAL A 23 0.89 -33.77 16.40
N PHE A 24 1.74 -33.40 15.42
CA PHE A 24 2.41 -32.10 15.43
C PHE A 24 1.43 -30.92 15.29
N PHE A 25 0.35 -31.09 14.52
CA PHE A 25 -0.70 -30.08 14.36
C PHE A 25 -1.57 -29.92 15.60
N ILE A 26 -1.89 -31.00 16.31
CA ILE A 26 -2.67 -30.96 17.56
C ILE A 26 -1.82 -30.36 18.69
N VAL A 27 -0.57 -30.82 18.86
CA VAL A 27 0.32 -30.34 19.95
C VAL A 27 0.68 -28.86 19.78
N LYS A 28 0.78 -28.34 18.54
CA LYS A 28 1.05 -26.92 18.30
C LYS A 28 -0.16 -26.01 18.59
N ASN A 29 -1.38 -26.56 18.57
CA ASN A 29 -2.61 -25.83 18.90
C ASN A 29 -3.00 -25.90 20.38
N ASP A 30 -2.36 -26.75 21.19
CA ASP A 30 -2.74 -26.99 22.59
C ASP A 30 -1.82 -26.34 23.65
N VAL A 31 -0.87 -25.49 23.23
CA VAL A 31 0.00 -24.77 24.19
C VAL A 31 -0.53 -23.37 24.47
N LYS A 32 -1.27 -23.31 25.60
CA LYS A 32 -1.67 -22.17 26.46
C LYS A 32 -2.99 -21.45 26.15
N SER A 33 -4.03 -21.96 26.81
CA SER A 33 -4.91 -21.15 27.65
C SER A 33 -4.77 -21.60 29.11
N PRO A 34 -4.61 -20.67 30.07
CA PRO A 34 -5.04 -20.95 31.43
C PRO A 34 -5.98 -19.86 31.95
N GLY A 35 -7.08 -20.32 32.57
CA GLY A 35 -7.65 -19.65 33.75
C GLY A 35 -8.86 -18.76 33.50
N LYS A 36 -9.99 -19.21 34.07
CA LYS A 36 -11.34 -18.65 34.06
C LYS A 36 -11.65 -18.10 35.45
N ASP A 37 -12.45 -17.01 35.51
CA ASP A 37 -13.37 -16.55 36.59
C ASP A 37 -13.33 -15.01 36.66
N THR A 38 -14.39 -14.20 36.67
CA THR A 38 -15.86 -14.32 36.70
C THR A 38 -16.40 -12.91 36.40
N GLY A 39 -17.47 -12.75 35.60
CA GLY A 39 -18.19 -11.47 35.51
C GLY A 39 -18.86 -11.21 34.15
N GLU A 40 -20.17 -11.40 34.12
CA GLU A 40 -21.23 -10.91 33.20
C GLU A 40 -20.92 -10.23 31.83
N GLU A 41 -21.64 -10.75 30.82
CA GLU A 41 -22.23 -10.09 29.62
C GLU A 41 -21.37 -9.29 28.62
N ARG A 42 -21.22 -9.84 27.40
CA ARG A 42 -21.66 -9.28 26.07
C ARG A 42 -20.90 -9.91 24.88
N PRO A 43 -21.48 -9.96 23.66
CA PRO A 43 -20.87 -10.59 22.50
C PRO A 43 -19.59 -9.84 22.08
N VAL A 44 -18.50 -10.57 21.84
CA VAL A 44 -17.25 -10.04 21.27
C VAL A 44 -17.46 -9.79 19.77
N LEU A 45 -18.19 -8.73 19.48
CA LEU A 45 -18.10 -7.90 18.28
C LEU A 45 -17.68 -6.52 18.78
N GLY A 46 -16.38 -6.30 18.95
CA GLY A 46 -15.86 -5.04 19.47
C GLY A 46 -14.40 -5.14 19.90
N ALA A 47 -13.48 -4.97 18.95
CA ALA A 47 -12.14 -4.38 19.14
C ALA A 47 -11.39 -4.31 17.79
N PHE A 48 -12.05 -3.81 16.75
CA PHE A 48 -11.42 -2.83 15.86
C PHE A 48 -12.07 -1.49 16.19
N GLU A 49 -12.01 -1.08 17.46
CA GLU A 49 -11.95 0.34 17.74
C GLU A 49 -10.62 0.77 17.14
N SER A 50 -10.70 1.37 15.96
CA SER A 50 -9.68 2.26 15.46
C SER A 50 -9.33 3.20 16.60
N ALA A 51 -8.17 2.97 17.22
CA ALA A 51 -7.46 4.02 17.90
C ALA A 51 -7.14 5.07 16.82
N SER A 52 -8.10 5.95 16.57
CA SER A 52 -7.79 7.29 16.11
C SER A 52 -6.80 7.80 17.17
N PRO A 53 -5.54 8.07 16.83
CA PRO A 53 -4.66 8.68 17.80
C PRO A 53 -5.32 10.01 18.18
N SER A 54 -5.81 10.12 19.42
CA SER A 54 -6.13 11.41 20.02
C SER A 54 -4.81 12.13 20.20
N PHE A 55 -4.41 12.87 19.17
CA PHE A 55 -3.46 13.94 19.36
C PHE A 55 -4.17 14.96 20.24
N GLY A 56 -3.61 15.18 21.44
CA GLY A 56 -4.14 16.15 22.39
C GLY A 56 -4.32 17.53 21.74
N ASP A 57 -5.17 18.33 22.36
CA ASP A 57 -5.48 19.73 22.03
C ASP A 57 -4.24 20.65 22.11
N ALA A 58 -3.19 20.34 21.36
CA ALA A 58 -2.26 21.35 20.91
C ALA A 58 -2.97 22.04 19.75
N ALA A 59 -3.49 23.25 20.00
CA ALA A 59 -4.02 24.14 18.98
C ALA A 59 -3.08 24.15 17.78
N THR A 60 -3.40 23.31 16.79
CA THR A 60 -2.55 23.13 15.62
C THR A 60 -2.94 24.28 14.72
N THR A 61 -2.26 25.40 14.92
CA THR A 61 -2.30 26.48 13.95
C THR A 61 -1.87 25.85 12.64
N ALA A 62 -2.80 25.67 11.70
CA ALA A 62 -2.47 25.16 10.38
C ALA A 62 -1.32 26.04 9.86
N PRO A 63 -0.18 25.46 9.45
CA PRO A 63 0.89 26.25 8.88
C PRO A 63 0.29 27.02 7.69
N SER A 64 0.55 28.33 7.67
CA SER A 64 0.06 29.23 6.64
C SER A 64 0.42 28.68 5.26
N GLU A 65 -0.50 28.80 4.30
CA GLU A 65 -0.17 28.59 2.89
C GLU A 65 1.11 29.38 2.56
N PRO A 66 2.06 28.80 1.79
CA PRO A 66 3.19 29.58 1.30
C PRO A 66 2.63 30.82 0.61
N THR A 67 2.99 31.98 1.16
CA THR A 67 2.40 33.28 0.80
C THR A 67 2.91 33.78 -0.54
N ASP A 68 3.97 33.16 -1.06
CA ASP A 68 4.55 33.44 -2.36
C ASP A 68 3.98 32.51 -3.43
N PRO A 69 3.44 33.04 -4.54
CA PRO A 69 3.02 32.23 -5.67
C PRO A 69 4.26 31.51 -6.22
N LEU A 70 4.30 30.19 -6.04
CA LEU A 70 5.34 29.38 -6.63
C LEU A 70 5.22 29.45 -8.16
N PRO A 71 6.33 29.49 -8.90
CA PRO A 71 6.32 29.82 -10.32
C PRO A 71 5.74 28.72 -11.26
N TRP A 72 4.94 27.78 -10.74
CA TRP A 72 4.38 26.63 -11.48
C TRP A 72 3.24 25.92 -10.73
N ASP A 73 2.37 25.24 -11.50
CA ASP A 73 1.23 24.42 -11.06
C ASP A 73 1.67 23.22 -10.19
N VAL A 74 1.82 23.46 -8.89
CA VAL A 74 2.27 22.44 -7.91
C VAL A 74 1.12 22.10 -6.96
N THR A 75 0.80 20.81 -6.89
CA THR A 75 -0.12 20.26 -5.87
C THR A 75 0.69 19.73 -4.69
N TRP A 76 0.06 19.71 -3.49
CA TRP A 76 0.73 19.54 -2.20
C TRP A 76 0.22 18.33 -1.44
N MET A 77 1.14 17.58 -0.82
CA MET A 77 0.78 16.75 0.33
C MET A 77 1.09 17.51 1.61
N ARG A 78 0.13 18.28 2.13
CA ARG A 78 0.31 19.25 3.24
C ARG A 78 1.03 18.66 4.45
N ALA A 79 0.65 17.45 4.87
CA ALA A 79 1.21 16.78 6.04
C ALA A 79 2.70 16.38 5.90
N ARG A 80 3.27 16.42 4.69
CA ARG A 80 4.60 15.87 4.39
C ARG A 80 5.50 16.79 3.55
N LYS A 81 5.05 18.01 3.23
CA LYS A 81 5.81 19.01 2.44
C LYS A 81 6.35 18.46 1.11
N VAL A 82 5.57 17.60 0.44
CA VAL A 82 5.92 17.07 -0.88
C VAL A 82 5.18 17.88 -1.93
N GLY A 83 5.93 18.42 -2.88
CA GLY A 83 5.39 19.05 -4.08
C GLY A 83 5.61 18.18 -5.31
N PHE A 84 4.70 18.26 -6.27
CA PHE A 84 4.78 17.58 -7.57
C PHE A 84 4.03 18.36 -8.64
N THR A 85 4.32 18.05 -9.91
CA THR A 85 3.63 18.63 -11.07
C THR A 85 2.87 17.52 -11.80
N PRO A 86 1.53 17.62 -11.90
CA PRO A 86 0.75 16.69 -12.70
C PRO A 86 1.25 16.67 -14.16
N PRO A 87 1.32 15.48 -14.79
CA PRO A 87 1.58 15.37 -16.22
C PRO A 87 0.55 16.13 -17.05
N ALA A 88 0.95 16.59 -18.24
CA ALA A 88 0.05 17.28 -19.16
C ALA A 88 -1.19 16.42 -19.48
N GLY A 89 -2.38 17.01 -19.38
CA GLY A 89 -3.65 16.30 -19.58
C GLY A 89 -4.09 15.46 -18.37
N TYR A 90 -3.48 15.67 -17.20
CA TYR A 90 -3.88 15.06 -15.95
C TYR A 90 -3.95 16.10 -14.84
N TRP A 91 -4.72 15.80 -13.81
CA TRP A 91 -4.78 16.56 -12.57
C TRP A 91 -4.77 15.61 -11.38
N VAL A 92 -4.59 16.16 -10.18
CA VAL A 92 -4.53 15.38 -8.94
C VAL A 92 -5.64 15.81 -7.99
N TYR A 93 -6.42 14.84 -7.54
CA TYR A 93 -7.46 15.00 -6.52
C TYR A 93 -6.93 14.52 -5.16
N GLU A 94 -7.06 15.33 -4.13
CA GLU A 94 -6.77 14.94 -2.74
C GLU A 94 -8.06 14.46 -2.07
N SER A 95 -8.07 13.20 -1.61
CA SER A 95 -9.17 12.66 -0.81
C SER A 95 -8.82 12.74 0.66
N GLU A 96 -9.38 13.74 1.36
CA GLU A 96 -9.16 13.90 2.80
C GLU A 96 -9.62 12.68 3.61
N LEU A 97 -10.74 12.06 3.20
CA LEU A 97 -11.30 10.88 3.87
C LEU A 97 -10.38 9.65 3.81
N ARG A 98 -9.58 9.52 2.75
CA ARG A 98 -8.74 8.33 2.51
C ARG A 98 -7.25 8.60 2.75
N GLY A 99 -6.87 9.85 2.95
CA GLY A 99 -5.46 10.25 3.04
C GLY A 99 -4.68 9.85 1.78
N GLU A 100 -5.35 9.83 0.62
CA GLU A 100 -4.76 9.43 -0.66
C GLU A 100 -4.94 10.52 -1.71
N PHE A 101 -4.01 10.59 -2.66
CA PHE A 101 -4.11 11.44 -3.83
C PHE A 101 -4.40 10.57 -5.05
N SER A 102 -5.31 10.99 -5.91
CA SER A 102 -5.66 10.28 -7.14
C SER A 102 -5.19 11.06 -8.36
N LEU A 103 -4.50 10.38 -9.27
CA LEU A 103 -4.14 10.93 -10.58
C LEU A 103 -5.29 10.66 -11.56
N VAL A 104 -5.83 11.74 -12.14
CA VAL A 104 -7.06 11.70 -12.92
C VAL A 104 -6.80 12.31 -14.31
N PRO A 105 -7.23 11.65 -15.40
CA PRO A 105 -7.17 12.23 -16.74
C PRO A 105 -8.03 13.50 -16.87
N GLY A 106 -7.62 14.41 -17.73
CA GLY A 106 -8.36 15.62 -18.06
C GLY A 106 -7.95 16.84 -17.23
N SER A 107 -8.93 17.64 -16.86
CA SER A 107 -8.75 18.91 -16.17
C SER A 107 -9.55 18.93 -14.86
N PRO A 108 -9.10 19.67 -13.84
CA PRO A 108 -9.87 19.81 -12.61
C PRO A 108 -11.23 20.46 -12.89
N PRO A 109 -12.27 20.14 -12.11
CA PRO A 109 -13.58 20.76 -12.27
C PRO A 109 -13.51 22.27 -12.03
N ALA A 110 -14.44 23.01 -12.63
CA ALA A 110 -14.50 24.45 -12.47
C ALA A 110 -14.72 24.85 -10.99
N PRO A 111 -14.14 25.96 -10.52
CA PRO A 111 -14.37 26.44 -9.15
C PRO A 111 -15.87 26.57 -8.83
N GLY A 112 -16.28 26.08 -7.66
CA GLY A 112 -17.69 26.09 -7.22
C GLY A 112 -18.54 24.94 -7.74
N SER A 113 -17.97 24.02 -8.53
CA SER A 113 -18.63 22.76 -8.88
C SER A 113 -18.76 21.84 -7.65
N PRO A 114 -19.73 20.90 -7.64
CA PRO A 114 -19.80 19.86 -6.61
C PRO A 114 -18.50 19.07 -6.49
N ASP A 115 -18.26 18.48 -5.32
CA ASP A 115 -17.09 17.62 -5.08
C ASP A 115 -17.08 16.44 -6.09
N PRO A 116 -16.00 16.27 -6.88
CA PRO A 116 -15.92 15.24 -7.90
C PRO A 116 -15.58 13.84 -7.35
N ALA A 117 -15.59 13.62 -6.02
CA ALA A 117 -15.18 12.37 -5.37
C ALA A 117 -15.68 11.09 -6.07
N ASP A 118 -16.97 11.04 -6.39
CA ASP A 118 -17.60 9.88 -7.04
C ASP A 118 -17.07 9.67 -8.46
N GLU A 119 -16.96 10.74 -9.27
CA GLU A 119 -16.41 10.68 -10.62
C GLU A 119 -14.93 10.25 -10.60
N VAL A 120 -14.14 10.80 -9.67
CA VAL A 120 -12.72 10.49 -9.49
C VAL A 120 -12.52 9.01 -9.17
N GLN A 121 -13.37 8.42 -8.33
CA GLN A 121 -13.24 7.01 -7.95
C GLN A 121 -13.28 6.06 -9.17
N HIS A 122 -14.00 6.43 -10.22
CA HIS A 122 -14.18 5.62 -11.43
C HIS A 122 -13.23 6.00 -12.57
N THR A 123 -12.59 7.18 -12.52
CA THR A 123 -11.77 7.72 -13.62
C THR A 123 -10.27 7.76 -13.30
N ARG A 124 -9.90 7.67 -12.02
CA ARG A 124 -8.50 7.70 -11.59
C ARG A 124 -7.67 6.57 -12.19
N VAL A 125 -6.46 6.90 -12.64
CA VAL A 125 -5.53 5.95 -13.26
C VAL A 125 -4.41 5.52 -12.34
N ALA A 126 -4.16 6.27 -11.26
CA ALA A 126 -3.22 5.91 -10.20
C ALA A 126 -3.66 6.51 -8.86
N SER A 127 -3.28 5.86 -7.76
CA SER A 127 -3.36 6.44 -6.41
C SER A 127 -1.95 6.66 -5.87
N MET A 128 -1.81 7.65 -5.00
CA MET A 128 -0.57 7.98 -4.30
C MET A 128 -0.87 8.06 -2.82
N ILE A 129 -0.06 7.36 -2.03
CA ILE A 129 -0.16 7.37 -0.58
C ILE A 129 1.18 7.80 0.02
N PRO A 130 1.19 8.78 0.93
CA PRO A 130 2.34 9.02 1.78
C PRO A 130 2.58 7.79 2.66
N VAL A 131 3.84 7.38 2.78
CA VAL A 131 4.24 6.25 3.62
C VAL A 131 5.37 6.65 4.57
N MET A 132 5.39 6.02 5.74
CA MET A 132 6.45 6.14 6.72
C MET A 132 6.88 4.72 7.10
N ARG A 133 8.16 4.43 6.91
CA ARG A 133 8.74 3.13 7.21
C ARG A 133 9.06 3.08 8.70
N ASP A 134 8.47 2.13 9.40
CA ASP A 134 8.97 1.73 10.72
C ASP A 134 10.22 0.87 10.52
N ALA A 135 11.40 1.42 10.83
CA ALA A 135 12.67 0.72 10.69
C ALA A 135 12.78 -0.53 11.57
N VAL A 136 12.03 -0.61 12.68
CA VAL A 136 12.04 -1.77 13.58
C VAL A 136 11.34 -2.96 12.90
N SER A 137 10.15 -2.75 12.38
CA SER A 137 9.39 -3.79 11.67
C SER A 137 9.90 -4.04 10.25
N PHE A 138 10.50 -3.04 9.61
CA PHE A 138 10.98 -3.09 8.23
C PHE A 138 12.42 -2.58 8.08
N PRO A 139 13.44 -3.44 8.36
CA PRO A 139 14.85 -3.05 8.35
C PRO A 139 15.34 -2.54 6.99
N THR A 140 14.70 -2.95 5.90
CA THR A 140 15.02 -2.51 4.54
C THR A 140 13.82 -1.88 3.84
N TRP A 141 14.10 -0.89 2.99
CA TRP A 141 13.11 -0.29 2.09
C TRP A 141 12.51 -1.29 1.11
N GLU A 142 13.29 -2.31 0.74
CA GLU A 142 12.81 -3.37 -0.15
C GLU A 142 11.68 -4.18 0.46
N ARG A 143 11.81 -4.60 1.72
CA ARG A 143 10.73 -5.34 2.37
C ARG A 143 9.52 -4.45 2.58
N PHE A 144 9.73 -3.21 3.03
CA PHE A 144 8.66 -2.24 3.25
C PHE A 144 7.85 -1.96 1.98
N ARG A 145 8.51 -1.60 0.87
CA ARG A 145 7.83 -1.27 -0.39
C ARG A 145 7.01 -2.45 -0.93
N LEU A 146 7.53 -3.67 -0.80
CA LEU A 146 6.84 -4.88 -1.27
C LEU A 146 5.58 -5.13 -0.45
N THR A 147 5.68 -5.03 0.88
CA THR A 147 4.53 -5.18 1.77
C THR A 147 3.47 -4.13 1.48
N MET A 148 3.84 -2.86 1.34
CA MET A 148 2.89 -1.79 1.01
C MET A 148 2.23 -1.99 -0.36
N ALA A 149 3.00 -2.40 -1.38
CA ALA A 149 2.46 -2.70 -2.70
C ALA A 149 1.46 -3.87 -2.68
N GLN A 150 1.75 -4.93 -1.91
CA GLN A 150 0.84 -6.06 -1.74
C GLN A 150 -0.47 -5.66 -1.05
N PHE A 151 -0.40 -4.82 -0.01
CA PHE A 151 -1.58 -4.28 0.65
C PHE A 151 -2.45 -3.46 -0.30
N GLN A 152 -1.84 -2.58 -1.10
CA GLN A 152 -2.56 -1.78 -2.09
C GLN A 152 -3.20 -2.65 -3.18
N CYS A 153 -2.51 -3.69 -3.61
CA CYS A 153 -3.03 -4.63 -4.60
C CYS A 153 -4.23 -5.45 -4.13
N ALA A 154 -4.29 -5.77 -2.83
CA ALA A 154 -5.35 -6.59 -2.23
C ALA A 154 -6.69 -5.84 -2.03
N SER A 155 -6.77 -4.55 -2.33
CA SER A 155 -7.97 -3.74 -2.10
C SER A 155 -8.87 -3.74 -3.33
N GLY A 156 -10.13 -4.21 -3.20
CA GLY A 156 -11.17 -3.84 -4.17
C GLY A 156 -12.27 -4.84 -4.53
N THR A 157 -12.29 -6.09 -4.05
CA THR A 157 -13.32 -7.04 -4.49
C THR A 157 -13.83 -7.95 -3.37
N THR A 158 -15.04 -8.48 -3.59
CA THR A 158 -15.66 -9.53 -2.77
C THR A 158 -14.75 -10.77 -2.72
N ASP A 159 -14.91 -11.63 -1.70
CA ASP A 159 -14.02 -12.78 -1.47
C ASP A 159 -13.83 -13.70 -2.69
N GLU A 160 -14.82 -13.78 -3.59
CA GLU A 160 -14.77 -14.61 -4.80
C GLU A 160 -13.88 -14.04 -5.92
N ASP A 161 -13.73 -12.72 -5.98
CA ASP A 161 -12.92 -12.01 -6.99
C ASP A 161 -11.71 -11.29 -6.40
N LEU A 162 -11.36 -11.60 -5.15
CA LEU A 162 -10.22 -10.99 -4.46
C LEU A 162 -8.93 -11.21 -5.26
N VAL A 163 -8.31 -10.13 -5.71
CA VAL A 163 -7.04 -10.13 -6.41
C VAL A 163 -5.93 -9.82 -5.42
N ILE A 164 -4.83 -10.57 -5.46
CA ILE A 164 -3.64 -10.34 -4.64
C ILE A 164 -2.41 -10.23 -5.53
N CYS A 165 -1.38 -9.53 -5.04
CA CYS A 165 -0.09 -9.47 -5.72
C CYS A 165 0.91 -10.43 -5.11
N LEU A 166 1.61 -11.18 -5.97
CA LEU A 166 2.76 -12.00 -5.59
C LEU A 166 3.93 -11.12 -5.15
N ASP A 167 4.84 -11.70 -4.37
CA ASP A 167 5.92 -10.98 -3.68
C ASP A 167 7.18 -10.76 -4.53
N LYS A 168 7.23 -11.28 -5.76
CA LYS A 168 8.39 -11.20 -6.65
C LYS A 168 8.29 -10.03 -7.63
N PRO A 169 9.14 -8.98 -7.52
CA PRO A 169 9.19 -7.88 -8.47
C PRO A 169 9.55 -8.33 -9.89
N LYS A 170 8.92 -7.69 -10.87
CA LYS A 170 9.25 -7.73 -12.29
C LYS A 170 9.48 -6.30 -12.79
N ASN A 171 10.20 -6.16 -13.89
CA ASN A 171 10.43 -4.87 -14.57
C ASN A 171 10.93 -3.76 -13.64
N ALA A 172 11.78 -4.12 -12.67
CA ALA A 172 12.31 -3.19 -11.69
C ALA A 172 13.28 -2.21 -12.35
N ILE A 173 13.05 -0.91 -12.13
CA ILE A 173 13.88 0.19 -12.64
C ILE A 173 14.07 1.17 -11.48
N ALA A 174 15.32 1.45 -11.14
CA ALA A 174 15.67 2.52 -10.22
C ALA A 174 16.03 3.79 -11.00
N GLY A 175 15.81 4.95 -10.38
CA GLY A 175 16.19 6.23 -10.94
C GLY A 175 16.14 7.34 -9.91
N LYS A 176 16.22 8.58 -10.39
CA LYS A 176 16.11 9.77 -9.56
C LYS A 176 15.09 10.74 -10.12
N THR A 177 14.37 11.43 -9.23
CA THR A 177 13.48 12.54 -9.61
C THR A 177 14.30 13.75 -10.06
N GLN A 178 13.62 14.78 -10.57
CA GLN A 178 14.26 16.06 -10.89
C GLN A 178 14.92 16.72 -9.66
N ALA A 179 14.47 16.38 -8.45
CA ALA A 179 15.02 16.85 -7.19
C ALA A 179 16.04 15.87 -6.56
N ASP A 180 16.63 14.99 -7.38
CA ASP A 180 17.61 13.97 -6.98
C ASP A 180 17.09 12.92 -5.97
N LEU A 181 15.77 12.82 -5.76
CA LEU A 181 15.18 11.84 -4.86
C LEU A 181 15.22 10.45 -5.48
N PRO A 182 15.66 9.40 -4.76
CA PRO A 182 15.68 8.06 -5.32
C PRO A 182 14.25 7.53 -5.48
N TYR A 183 13.96 6.97 -6.64
CA TYR A 183 12.72 6.23 -6.89
C TYR A 183 13.00 4.83 -7.42
N GLU A 184 12.05 3.93 -7.18
CA GLU A 184 12.03 2.62 -7.79
C GLU A 184 10.64 2.32 -8.37
N LYS A 185 10.60 2.01 -9.66
CA LYS A 185 9.42 1.48 -10.35
C LYS A 185 9.55 -0.03 -10.45
N PHE A 186 8.50 -0.76 -10.15
CA PHE A 186 8.45 -2.21 -10.29
C PHE A 186 7.01 -2.66 -10.55
N SER A 187 6.84 -3.89 -11.00
CA SER A 187 5.51 -4.49 -11.16
C SER A 187 5.43 -5.80 -10.38
N LEU A 188 4.27 -6.09 -9.82
CA LEU A 188 3.95 -7.37 -9.19
C LEU A 188 2.94 -8.13 -10.03
N GLU A 189 3.05 -9.45 -10.06
CA GLU A 189 2.04 -10.29 -10.70
C GLU A 189 0.79 -10.33 -9.84
N ALA A 190 -0.33 -9.94 -10.41
CA ALA A 190 -1.64 -9.99 -9.79
C ALA A 190 -2.29 -11.34 -10.14
N VAL A 191 -2.84 -12.02 -9.13
CA VAL A 191 -3.55 -13.28 -9.29
C VAL A 191 -4.87 -13.24 -8.53
N ARG A 192 -5.86 -14.01 -8.97
CA ARG A 192 -7.08 -14.22 -8.20
C ARG A 192 -6.77 -15.14 -7.00
N LYS A 193 -7.20 -14.75 -5.80
CA LYS A 193 -6.84 -15.42 -4.55
C LYS A 193 -7.31 -16.89 -4.48
N ILE A 194 -8.51 -17.19 -5.00
CA ILE A 194 -9.13 -18.51 -4.85
C ILE A 194 -8.38 -19.63 -5.57
N ASP A 195 -7.85 -19.35 -6.77
CA ASP A 195 -7.26 -20.36 -7.66
C ASP A 195 -5.91 -19.94 -8.24
N GLN A 196 -5.38 -18.79 -7.82
CA GLN A 196 -4.13 -18.19 -8.32
C GLN A 196 -4.12 -17.95 -9.83
N ALA A 197 -5.30 -17.83 -10.46
CA ALA A 197 -5.39 -17.52 -11.88
C ALA A 197 -4.75 -16.15 -12.17
N PRO A 198 -3.85 -16.04 -13.17
CA PRO A 198 -3.19 -14.78 -13.49
C PRO A 198 -4.18 -13.68 -13.92
N ARG A 199 -3.99 -12.47 -13.39
CA ARG A 199 -4.74 -11.24 -13.72
C ARG A 199 -3.87 -10.17 -14.37
N GLY A 200 -2.58 -10.44 -14.58
CA GLY A 200 -1.64 -9.54 -15.22
C GLY A 200 -0.62 -8.96 -14.25
N LEU A 201 -0.10 -7.78 -14.57
CA LEU A 201 0.85 -7.06 -13.73
C LEU A 201 0.20 -5.81 -13.14
N ARG A 202 0.60 -5.47 -11.92
CA ARG A 202 0.28 -4.20 -11.26
C ARG A 202 1.57 -3.43 -11.05
N THR A 203 1.62 -2.19 -11.53
CA THR A 203 2.79 -1.32 -11.47
C THR A 203 2.74 -0.43 -10.25
N PHE A 204 3.89 -0.28 -9.62
CA PHE A 204 4.11 0.56 -8.45
C PHE A 204 5.34 1.44 -8.66
N VAL A 205 5.31 2.64 -8.09
CA VAL A 205 6.47 3.54 -8.01
C VAL A 205 6.65 3.99 -6.57
N MET A 206 7.79 3.71 -5.97
CA MET A 206 8.15 4.20 -4.64
C MET A 206 9.15 5.34 -4.79
N VAL A 207 8.81 6.53 -4.29
CA VAL A 207 9.73 7.67 -4.18
C VAL A 207 10.13 7.83 -2.73
N ARG A 208 11.43 7.89 -2.44
CA ARG A 208 11.94 8.10 -1.07
C ARG A 208 12.24 9.58 -0.85
N LEU A 209 11.72 10.15 0.23
CA LEU A 209 11.73 11.59 0.51
C LEU A 209 12.85 12.03 1.47
N GLY A 210 13.87 11.20 1.66
CA GLY A 210 15.03 11.54 2.50
C GLY A 210 15.52 10.38 3.36
N GLU A 211 16.73 10.52 3.87
CA GLU A 211 17.38 9.50 4.71
C GLU A 211 17.02 9.64 6.19
N ALA A 212 16.72 10.87 6.65
CA ALA A 212 16.54 11.17 8.07
C ALA A 212 15.18 10.73 8.65
N ASN A 213 14.13 10.59 7.82
CA ASN A 213 12.74 10.43 8.29
C ASN A 213 12.03 9.19 7.75
N ASP A 214 12.75 8.29 7.09
CA ASP A 214 12.20 7.02 6.59
C ASP A 214 10.85 7.15 5.86
N SER A 215 10.66 8.27 5.16
CA SER A 215 9.41 8.65 4.51
C SER A 215 9.48 8.46 3.00
N GLY A 216 8.31 8.20 2.40
CA GLY A 216 8.19 8.00 0.97
C GLY A 216 6.80 8.31 0.46
N VAL A 217 6.64 8.17 -0.86
CA VAL A 217 5.34 8.14 -1.54
C VAL A 217 5.27 6.85 -2.34
N LEU A 218 4.25 6.04 -2.07
CA LEU A 218 3.92 4.90 -2.91
C LEU A 218 2.85 5.32 -3.91
N ILE A 219 3.14 5.16 -5.19
CA ILE A 219 2.20 5.32 -6.29
C ILE A 219 1.78 3.94 -6.77
N SER A 220 0.48 3.65 -6.75
CA SER A 220 -0.13 2.42 -7.22
C SER A 220 -0.88 2.69 -8.53
N VAL A 221 -0.52 1.99 -9.61
CA VAL A 221 -1.21 2.14 -10.90
C VAL A 221 -2.50 1.31 -10.91
N LEU A 222 -3.61 1.99 -11.15
CA LEU A 222 -4.96 1.43 -11.12
C LEU A 222 -5.43 1.01 -12.51
N ASP A 223 -5.02 1.75 -13.54
CA ASP A 223 -5.15 1.39 -14.95
C ASP A 223 -3.76 1.31 -15.57
N GLU A 224 -3.28 0.11 -15.90
CA GLU A 224 -1.94 -0.09 -16.48
C GLU A 224 -1.79 0.54 -17.87
N THR A 225 -2.87 0.62 -18.63
CA THR A 225 -2.84 1.12 -20.02
C THR A 225 -2.72 2.63 -20.06
N ALA A 226 -3.46 3.33 -19.19
CA ALA A 226 -3.49 4.79 -19.15
C ALA A 226 -2.57 5.39 -18.07
N GLY A 227 -2.25 4.64 -17.01
CA GLY A 227 -1.67 5.17 -15.78
C GLY A 227 -0.16 4.97 -15.61
N ALA A 228 0.43 3.94 -16.22
CA ALA A 228 1.83 3.57 -15.93
C ALA A 228 2.86 4.63 -16.37
N ALA A 229 2.64 5.29 -17.50
CA ALA A 229 3.49 6.38 -17.99
C ALA A 229 3.30 7.69 -17.20
N PRO A 230 2.07 8.22 -17.03
CA PRO A 230 1.87 9.46 -16.28
C PRO A 230 2.21 9.32 -14.79
N ALA A 231 1.99 8.15 -14.16
CA ALA A 231 2.43 7.90 -12.79
C ALA A 231 3.96 8.01 -12.63
N LEU A 232 4.73 7.52 -13.61
CA LEU A 232 6.19 7.65 -13.60
C LEU A 232 6.63 9.10 -13.84
N GLN A 233 5.94 9.84 -14.72
CA GLN A 233 6.23 11.27 -14.93
C GLN A 233 5.95 12.08 -13.67
N LEU A 234 4.83 11.81 -12.99
CA LEU A 234 4.47 12.41 -11.72
C LEU A 234 5.53 12.12 -10.66
N ALA A 235 5.94 10.85 -10.51
CA ALA A 235 7.04 10.47 -9.61
C ALA A 235 8.33 11.25 -9.90
N LYS A 236 8.71 11.36 -11.18
CA LYS A 236 9.91 12.10 -11.60
C LYS A 236 9.85 13.59 -11.29
N SER A 237 8.65 14.17 -11.16
CA SER A 237 8.46 15.58 -10.78
C SER A 237 8.53 15.84 -9.27
N MET A 238 8.49 14.78 -8.44
CA MET A 238 8.39 14.93 -6.98
C MET A 238 9.64 15.57 -6.39
N ARG A 239 9.40 16.46 -5.42
CA ARG A 239 10.42 17.17 -4.65
C ARG A 239 9.99 17.39 -3.20
N ILE A 240 10.99 17.47 -2.31
CA ILE A 240 10.79 17.97 -0.95
C ILE A 240 10.72 19.49 -1.05
N GLN A 241 9.68 20.10 -0.50
CA GLN A 241 9.70 21.54 -0.30
C GLN A 241 10.31 21.82 1.07
N GLU A 242 11.53 22.32 1.08
CA GLU A 242 12.09 22.94 2.28
C GLU A 242 11.23 24.17 2.60
N SER A 243 10.87 24.35 3.88
CA SER A 243 10.31 25.63 4.30
C SER A 243 11.33 26.72 3.94
N PRO A 244 10.91 27.87 3.39
CA PRO A 244 11.84 28.97 3.21
C PRO A 244 12.48 29.25 4.57
N SER A 245 13.81 29.17 4.63
CA SER A 245 14.57 29.63 5.79
C SER A 245 14.18 31.08 6.01
N ALA A 246 13.68 31.40 7.21
CA ALA A 246 13.42 32.79 7.57
C ALA A 246 14.70 33.61 7.36
N PRO A 247 14.62 34.83 6.80
CA PRO A 247 15.76 35.70 6.59
C PRO A 247 16.46 36.10 7.90
#